data_AF-A0A7E4UUL7-F1
#
_entry.id   AF-A0A7E4UUL7-F1
#
_cell.length_a   1.000
_cell.length_b   1.000
_cell.length_c   1.000
_cell.angle_alpha   90.00
_cell.angle_beta   90.00
_cell.angle_gamma   90.00
#
_symmetry.space_group_name_H-M   'P 1'
#
loop_
_entity.id
_entity.type
_entity.pdbx_description
1 polymer ?
#
loop_
_entity_poly.entity_id
_entity_poly.type
_entity_poly.pdbx_seq_one_letter_code
_entity_poly.pdbx_strand_id
1 'polypeptide(L)'
;MQHTNYAKLFESINNNAKYNMHVQFGTLKDYFALLDKHRAEEPQVPEFSTLSGDFFTYADRDDHYWSGYFTSRPFYKHMDRSLGHYLRSADLAFTLALIKSGNSTEKWAGIGEYDQLVEARRTLSLFQHHDGVTGTSVEYVVKDYARKLFVALFQCRNIIASATEYLLNMPNSALSVDEEHKVDVLPRKATVGSDAMVVVQNSLGYQREEVVCVQVNTTKTRVTKAGSDDAILQQIEPIVTADGKGGFGLSRDKFQLCFVASTPPFGFSRYELRESVDPAPLATLKSSFKLESDVFKTEAVKAESVQLSNGLITATFNARTGFLASIQTADASMTVDMSFVYYGARPHKYYFDFGGDHRSGAYLFLPDGDARPLPTDKNAFVVISGPVRQTIVVKGPDEIKLLQHVCLDINTAHLNIRNVVDIRSQGNFEAAMRLKTGIVENDRFYTELNGYQVGRNCSYQ
;
A
#
# COMPACT_ATOMS: atom_id res chain seq x y z
N MET A 1 2.92 26.06 40.47
CA MET A 1 4.23 26.74 40.32
C MET A 1 4.25 27.66 39.09
N GLN A 2 4.05 27.14 37.87
CA GLN A 2 4.04 27.96 36.64
C GLN A 2 3.02 29.10 36.68
N HIS A 3 1.75 28.79 36.93
CA HIS A 3 0.67 29.79 37.00
C HIS A 3 1.01 30.94 37.98
N THR A 4 1.42 30.61 39.20
CA THR A 4 1.74 31.59 40.25
C THR A 4 2.91 32.50 39.87
N ASN A 5 3.96 31.96 39.23
CA ASN A 5 5.11 32.75 38.81
C ASN A 5 4.74 33.72 37.67
N TYR A 6 4.03 33.22 36.65
CA TYR A 6 3.55 34.07 35.55
C TYR A 6 2.57 35.13 36.03
N ALA A 7 1.65 34.80 36.95
CA ALA A 7 0.73 35.79 37.51
C ALA A 7 1.45 36.94 38.21
N LYS A 8 2.49 36.66 39.00
CA LYS A 8 3.33 37.70 39.64
C LYS A 8 4.10 38.55 38.62
N LEU A 9 4.61 37.93 37.56
CA LEU A 9 5.26 38.65 36.45
C LEU A 9 4.26 39.56 35.74
N PHE A 10 3.06 39.06 35.42
CA PHE A 10 2.02 39.83 34.76
C PHE A 10 1.59 41.02 35.61
N GLU A 11 1.38 40.82 36.91
CA GLU A 11 1.07 41.90 37.84
C GLU A 11 2.17 42.96 37.86
N SER A 12 3.44 42.56 37.95
CA SER A 12 4.58 43.49 37.96
C SER A 12 4.75 44.26 36.63
N ILE A 13 4.51 43.60 35.49
CA ILE A 13 4.61 44.21 34.16
C ILE A 13 3.43 45.16 33.92
N ASN A 14 2.20 44.68 34.12
CA ASN A 14 0.98 45.43 33.84
C ASN A 14 0.82 46.66 34.75
N ASN A 15 1.32 46.61 35.98
CA ASN A 15 1.30 47.73 36.91
C ASN A 15 2.47 48.72 36.70
N ASN A 16 3.33 48.50 35.69
CA ASN A 16 4.47 49.37 35.43
C ASN A 16 4.45 49.94 34.00
N ALA A 17 3.95 51.17 33.89
CA ALA A 17 3.81 51.88 32.62
C ALA A 17 5.12 52.01 31.82
N LYS A 18 6.29 51.88 32.46
CA LYS A 18 7.60 51.94 31.76
C LYS A 18 7.78 50.85 30.71
N TYR A 19 7.06 49.74 30.81
CA TYR A 19 7.19 48.62 29.88
C TYR A 19 6.32 48.77 28.63
N ASN A 20 5.29 49.63 28.66
CA ASN A 20 4.30 49.77 27.58
C ASN A 20 3.75 48.42 27.09
N MET A 21 3.39 47.56 28.04
CA MET A 21 2.92 46.19 27.77
C MET A 21 1.66 45.89 28.56
N HIS A 22 0.82 45.04 27.97
CA HIS A 22 -0.24 44.34 28.69
C HIS A 22 -0.09 42.85 28.41
N VAL A 23 0.20 42.07 29.47
CA VAL A 23 0.42 40.62 29.39
C VAL A 23 -0.63 39.88 30.21
N GLN A 24 -1.11 38.76 29.67
CA GLN A 24 -2.13 37.92 30.30
C GLN A 24 -2.01 36.48 29.80
N PHE A 25 -2.66 35.55 30.51
CA PHE A 25 -2.93 34.24 29.93
C PHE A 25 -3.94 34.38 28.79
N GLY A 26 -3.76 33.61 27.73
CA GLY A 26 -4.66 33.60 26.59
C GLY A 26 -4.65 32.25 25.90
N THR A 27 -5.68 32.03 25.10
CA THR A 27 -5.81 30.90 24.19
C THR A 27 -5.32 31.29 22.79
N LEU A 28 -5.15 30.29 21.91
CA LEU A 28 -4.85 30.54 20.50
C LEU A 28 -5.97 31.39 19.84
N LYS A 29 -7.21 31.21 20.27
CA LYS A 29 -8.36 32.00 19.80
C LYS A 29 -8.23 33.47 20.21
N ASP A 30 -7.82 33.74 21.44
CA ASP A 30 -7.65 35.11 21.93
C ASP A 30 -6.55 35.85 21.15
N TYR A 31 -5.45 35.17 20.86
CA TYR A 31 -4.38 35.71 20.03
C TYR A 31 -4.88 36.14 18.64
N PHE A 32 -5.55 35.24 17.91
CA PHE A 32 -6.05 35.56 16.57
C PHE A 32 -7.14 36.62 16.58
N ALA A 33 -8.04 36.61 17.59
CA ALA A 33 -9.05 37.66 17.74
C ALA A 33 -8.43 39.05 17.97
N LEU A 34 -7.37 39.15 18.78
CA LEU A 34 -6.64 40.39 18.99
C LEU A 34 -5.86 40.84 17.75
N LEU A 35 -5.25 39.90 17.03
CA LEU A 35 -4.55 40.18 15.78
C LEU A 35 -5.51 40.76 14.73
N ASP A 36 -6.69 40.13 14.55
CA ASP A 36 -7.70 40.61 13.61
C ASP A 36 -8.26 41.98 14.02
N LYS A 37 -8.51 42.18 15.32
CA LYS A 37 -8.94 43.48 15.85
C LYS A 37 -7.90 44.57 15.59
N HIS A 38 -6.64 44.32 15.93
CA HIS A 38 -5.55 45.26 15.72
C HIS A 38 -5.40 45.64 14.24
N ARG A 39 -5.54 44.67 13.33
CA ARG A 39 -5.54 44.93 11.88
C ARG A 39 -6.71 45.77 11.41
N ALA A 40 -7.89 45.61 12.01
CA ALA A 40 -9.06 46.44 11.67
C ALA A 40 -8.92 47.87 12.20
N GLU A 41 -8.27 48.06 13.35
CA GLU A 41 -8.10 49.36 14.00
C GLU A 41 -6.88 50.15 13.48
N GLU A 42 -5.85 49.48 12.96
CA GLU A 42 -4.62 50.11 12.46
C GLU A 42 -4.42 49.90 10.95
N PRO A 43 -4.98 50.77 10.09
CA PRO A 43 -4.91 50.63 8.62
C PRO A 43 -3.50 50.80 8.03
N GLN A 44 -2.51 51.12 8.86
CA GLN A 44 -1.09 51.22 8.47
C GLN A 44 -0.36 49.87 8.58
N VAL A 45 -0.98 48.83 9.17
CA VAL A 45 -0.39 47.50 9.29
C VAL A 45 -0.38 46.81 7.90
N PRO A 46 0.80 46.37 7.39
CA PRO A 46 0.89 45.72 6.09
C PRO A 46 -0.01 44.48 5.97
N GLU A 47 -0.54 44.23 4.78
CA GLU A 47 -1.28 43.01 4.49
C GLU A 47 -0.40 41.76 4.64
N PHE A 48 -1.01 40.64 5.05
CA PHE A 48 -0.31 39.37 5.10
C PHE A 48 0.11 38.93 3.69
N SER A 49 1.33 38.44 3.58
CA SER A 49 1.79 37.83 2.33
C SER A 49 1.06 36.52 2.07
N THR A 50 0.67 36.29 0.82
CA THR A 50 0.15 34.99 0.37
C THR A 50 1.30 34.02 0.16
N LEU A 51 1.16 32.79 0.65
CA LEU A 51 2.14 31.71 0.50
C LEU A 51 1.49 30.47 -0.09
N SER A 52 2.17 29.81 -1.04
CA SER A 52 1.77 28.52 -1.62
C SER A 52 2.96 27.57 -1.67
N GLY A 53 2.72 26.28 -1.46
CA GLY A 53 3.74 25.25 -1.42
C GLY A 53 3.50 24.31 -0.24
N ASP A 54 4.51 23.51 0.10
CA ASP A 54 4.55 22.73 1.33
C ASP A 54 5.79 23.10 2.16
N PHE A 55 6.00 22.37 3.24
CA PHE A 55 7.15 22.52 4.13
C PHE A 55 7.96 21.21 4.21
N PHE A 56 8.06 20.48 3.09
CA PHE A 56 8.93 19.31 2.98
C PHE A 56 10.21 19.61 2.17
N THR A 57 11.35 18.97 2.47
CA THR A 57 11.60 18.07 3.61
C THR A 57 12.13 18.88 4.81
N TYR A 58 11.52 18.70 5.98
CA TYR A 58 11.93 19.37 7.21
C TYR A 58 13.36 18.98 7.64
N ALA A 59 14.14 19.96 8.07
CA ALA A 59 15.39 19.79 8.79
C ALA A 59 15.38 20.74 10.00
N ASP A 60 15.65 20.22 11.19
CA ASP A 60 15.72 21.01 12.42
C ASP A 60 17.07 21.72 12.56
N ARG A 61 18.12 21.17 11.95
CA ARG A 61 19.48 21.73 11.90
C ARG A 61 20.32 21.07 10.81
N ASP A 62 21.38 21.77 10.40
CA ASP A 62 22.46 21.26 9.56
C ASP A 62 21.95 20.44 8.36
N ASP A 63 22.42 19.19 8.23
CA ASP A 63 22.04 18.21 7.22
C ASP A 63 21.01 17.18 7.71
N HIS A 64 20.37 17.41 8.86
CA HIS A 64 19.44 16.46 9.50
C HIS A 64 18.06 16.54 8.87
N TYR A 65 17.94 16.10 7.62
CA TYR A 65 16.65 15.98 6.95
C TYR A 65 15.83 14.81 7.49
N TRP A 66 14.58 15.10 7.85
CA TRP A 66 13.62 14.15 8.42
C TRP A 66 12.91 13.38 7.29
N SER A 67 13.65 12.80 6.36
CA SER A 67 13.10 11.98 5.27
C SER A 67 13.09 10.49 5.56
N GLY A 68 13.76 10.03 6.63
CA GLY A 68 13.78 8.62 7.02
C GLY A 68 12.39 8.11 7.41
N TYR A 69 11.59 8.94 8.10
CA TYR A 69 10.25 8.53 8.54
C TYR A 69 9.27 8.34 7.37
N PHE A 70 9.58 8.83 6.16
CA PHE A 70 8.82 8.52 4.96
C PHE A 70 8.77 7.01 4.68
N THR A 71 9.81 6.26 5.09
CA THR A 71 9.92 4.81 4.83
C THR A 71 9.98 3.96 6.11
N SER A 72 10.29 4.54 7.27
CA SER A 72 10.37 3.81 8.55
C SER A 72 9.16 2.92 8.83
N ARG A 73 9.41 1.65 9.17
CA ARG A 73 8.39 0.62 9.47
C ARG A 73 7.35 0.47 8.33
N PRO A 74 7.78 0.13 7.11
CA PRO A 74 6.92 0.16 5.92
C PRO A 74 5.77 -0.86 5.98
N PHE A 75 5.92 -1.94 6.76
CA PHE A 75 4.86 -2.92 6.98
C PHE A 75 3.58 -2.27 7.54
N TYR A 76 3.70 -1.40 8.55
CA TYR A 76 2.53 -0.74 9.14
C TYR A 76 2.03 0.45 8.30
N LYS A 77 2.89 1.10 7.51
CA LYS A 77 2.45 2.08 6.49
C LYS A 77 1.60 1.41 5.41
N HIS A 78 1.95 0.21 4.98
CA HIS A 78 1.09 -0.59 4.10
C HIS A 78 -0.21 -0.98 4.80
N MET A 79 -0.12 -1.45 6.06
CA MET A 79 -1.28 -1.85 6.86
C MET A 79 -2.28 -0.69 7.08
N ASP A 80 -1.80 0.55 7.20
CA ASP A 80 -2.64 1.76 7.23
C ASP A 80 -3.52 1.88 5.99
N ARG A 81 -2.94 1.73 4.79
CA ARG A 81 -3.69 1.78 3.52
C ARG A 81 -4.65 0.61 3.39
N SER A 82 -4.24 -0.59 3.79
CA SER A 82 -5.14 -1.76 3.87
C SER A 82 -6.33 -1.48 4.80
N LEU A 83 -6.09 -0.97 6.01
CA LEU A 83 -7.16 -0.64 6.95
C LEU A 83 -8.06 0.48 6.41
N GLY A 84 -7.51 1.52 5.77
CA GLY A 84 -8.30 2.55 5.11
C GLY A 84 -9.25 1.98 4.05
N HIS A 85 -8.78 1.04 3.22
CA HIS A 85 -9.63 0.34 2.25
C HIS A 85 -10.73 -0.49 2.92
N TYR A 86 -10.36 -1.37 3.87
CA TYR A 86 -11.33 -2.22 4.55
C TYR A 86 -12.34 -1.43 5.38
N LEU A 87 -11.91 -0.35 6.02
CA LEU A 87 -12.78 0.54 6.78
C LEU A 87 -13.80 1.19 5.86
N ARG A 88 -13.38 1.75 4.71
CA ARG A 88 -14.31 2.31 3.71
C ARG A 88 -15.32 1.27 3.23
N SER A 89 -14.86 0.06 2.90
CA SER A 89 -15.74 -1.01 2.42
C SER A 89 -16.72 -1.48 3.51
N ALA A 90 -16.28 -1.56 4.76
CA ALA A 90 -17.11 -1.89 5.92
C ALA A 90 -18.15 -0.80 6.20
N ASP A 91 -17.75 0.48 6.16
CA ASP A 91 -18.64 1.62 6.38
C ASP A 91 -19.75 1.67 5.33
N LEU A 92 -19.40 1.46 4.06
CA LEU A 92 -20.35 1.41 2.97
C LEU A 92 -21.30 0.22 3.09
N ALA A 93 -20.77 -0.99 3.30
CA ALA A 93 -21.60 -2.19 3.42
C ALA A 93 -22.54 -2.09 4.63
N PHE A 94 -22.03 -1.59 5.77
CA PHE A 94 -22.82 -1.34 6.96
C PHE A 94 -23.96 -0.36 6.70
N THR A 95 -23.65 0.77 6.06
CA THR A 95 -24.64 1.81 5.75
C THR A 95 -25.74 1.27 4.82
N LEU A 96 -25.37 0.55 3.77
CA LEU A 96 -26.33 -0.05 2.84
C LEU A 96 -27.23 -1.07 3.54
N ALA A 97 -26.65 -1.90 4.42
CA ALA A 97 -27.40 -2.91 5.15
C ALA A 97 -28.36 -2.28 6.19
N LEU A 98 -27.93 -1.21 6.86
CA LEU A 98 -28.79 -0.41 7.75
C LEU A 98 -29.96 0.24 7.00
N ILE A 99 -29.72 0.78 5.80
CA ILE A 99 -30.78 1.33 4.96
C ILE A 99 -31.77 0.22 4.56
N LYS A 100 -31.26 -0.94 4.13
CA LYS A 100 -32.10 -2.10 3.75
C LYS A 100 -32.92 -2.63 4.93
N SER A 101 -32.42 -2.52 6.16
CA SER A 101 -33.16 -2.91 7.38
C SER A 101 -34.25 -1.92 7.79
N GLY A 102 -34.44 -0.81 7.05
CA GLY A 102 -35.36 0.25 7.41
C GLY A 102 -34.86 1.09 8.59
N ASN A 103 -33.55 1.31 8.66
CA ASN A 103 -32.85 2.04 9.73
C ASN A 103 -33.04 1.43 11.13
N SER A 104 -33.29 0.12 11.19
CA SER A 104 -33.41 -0.61 12.45
C SER A 104 -32.20 -1.52 12.61
N THR A 105 -31.35 -1.21 13.59
CA THR A 105 -30.21 -2.04 13.97
C THR A 105 -30.69 -3.41 14.45
N GLU A 106 -31.75 -3.47 15.27
CA GLU A 106 -32.35 -4.72 15.76
C GLU A 106 -32.70 -5.74 14.67
N LYS A 107 -32.99 -5.30 13.44
CA LYS A 107 -33.31 -6.18 12.31
C LYS A 107 -32.10 -6.78 11.59
N TRP A 108 -30.89 -6.27 11.82
CA TRP A 108 -29.68 -6.74 11.14
C TRP A 108 -28.40 -6.56 11.97
N ALA A 109 -28.05 -5.31 12.30
CA ALA A 109 -26.86 -5.00 13.08
C ALA A 109 -27.21 -5.08 14.56
N GLY A 110 -26.76 -6.13 15.24
CA GLY A 110 -26.71 -6.06 16.68
C GLY A 110 -25.95 -4.79 17.12
N ILE A 111 -26.06 -4.43 18.40
CA ILE A 111 -25.29 -3.31 18.98
C ILE A 111 -23.77 -3.48 18.71
N GLY A 112 -23.29 -4.72 18.49
CA GLY A 112 -21.88 -5.06 18.30
C GLY A 112 -21.22 -4.59 17.00
N GLU A 113 -21.88 -4.62 15.84
CA GLU A 113 -21.25 -4.23 14.56
C GLU A 113 -20.92 -2.73 14.50
N TYR A 114 -21.80 -1.89 15.05
CA TYR A 114 -21.55 -0.45 15.10
C TYR A 114 -20.38 -0.11 16.03
N ASP A 115 -20.29 -0.77 17.19
CA ASP A 115 -19.17 -0.59 18.12
C ASP A 115 -17.84 -1.02 17.49
N GLN A 116 -17.83 -2.13 16.74
CA GLN A 116 -16.67 -2.57 15.96
C GLN A 116 -16.28 -1.54 14.91
N LEU A 117 -17.25 -0.96 14.19
CA LEU A 117 -16.99 0.07 13.18
C LEU A 117 -16.40 1.34 13.82
N VAL A 118 -16.96 1.78 14.95
CA VAL A 118 -16.44 2.93 15.72
C VAL A 118 -15.01 2.68 16.20
N GLU A 119 -14.71 1.49 16.70
CA GLU A 119 -13.36 1.15 17.17
C GLU A 119 -12.35 1.09 16.01
N ALA A 120 -12.75 0.56 14.85
CA ALA A 120 -11.91 0.56 13.66
C ALA A 120 -11.61 1.99 13.17
N ARG A 121 -12.61 2.89 13.17
CA ARG A 121 -12.41 4.32 12.86
C ARG A 121 -11.46 4.99 13.86
N ARG A 122 -11.65 4.77 15.16
CA ARG A 122 -10.78 5.32 16.22
C ARG A 122 -9.36 4.82 16.09
N THR A 123 -9.19 3.54 15.78
CA THR A 123 -7.87 2.92 15.59
C THR A 123 -7.12 3.54 14.42
N LEU A 124 -7.76 3.66 13.25
CA LEU A 124 -7.11 4.27 12.09
C LEU A 124 -6.75 5.74 12.38
N SER A 125 -7.66 6.49 13.00
CA SER A 125 -7.42 7.88 13.42
C SER A 125 -6.28 8.02 14.43
N LEU A 126 -6.20 7.12 15.40
CA LEU A 126 -5.10 7.07 16.38
C LEU A 126 -3.77 6.76 15.69
N PHE A 127 -3.77 5.87 14.69
CA PHE A 127 -2.56 5.56 13.95
C PHE A 127 -2.06 6.72 13.08
N GLN A 128 -2.93 7.67 12.69
CA GLN A 128 -2.52 8.91 12.02
C GLN A 128 -1.71 9.85 12.92
N HIS A 129 -1.55 9.53 14.22
CA HIS A 129 -0.62 10.22 15.09
C HIS A 129 0.77 10.33 14.41
N HIS A 130 1.43 11.48 14.59
CA HIS A 130 2.73 11.75 13.95
C HIS A 130 3.89 10.91 14.50
N ASP A 131 3.65 10.04 15.50
CA ASP A 131 4.56 8.94 15.85
C ASP A 131 3.99 7.53 15.60
N GLY A 132 2.77 7.44 15.07
CA GLY A 132 2.12 6.19 14.64
C GLY A 132 2.52 5.84 13.21
N VAL A 133 1.84 6.45 12.23
CA VAL A 133 2.03 6.20 10.79
C VAL A 133 3.44 6.52 10.30
N THR A 134 4.13 7.47 10.94
CA THR A 134 5.53 7.83 10.67
C THR A 134 6.51 6.72 11.08
N GLY A 135 6.12 5.82 11.98
CA GLY A 135 6.95 4.70 12.43
C GLY A 135 8.04 5.11 13.41
N THR A 136 7.90 6.25 14.08
CA THR A 136 8.92 6.85 14.94
C THR A 136 8.74 6.56 16.43
N SER A 137 7.63 5.95 16.81
CA SER A 137 7.43 5.42 18.16
C SER A 137 8.46 4.35 18.56
N VAL A 138 8.68 4.26 19.87
CA VAL A 138 9.42 3.16 20.51
C VAL A 138 8.74 1.81 20.27
N GLU A 139 9.51 0.72 20.35
CA GLU A 139 9.08 -0.60 19.90
C GLU A 139 7.79 -1.11 20.58
N TYR A 140 7.62 -0.93 21.88
CA TYR A 140 6.42 -1.41 22.58
C TYR A 140 5.16 -0.63 22.18
N VAL A 141 5.28 0.65 21.84
CA VAL A 141 4.18 1.48 21.31
C VAL A 141 3.82 1.03 19.89
N VAL A 142 4.82 0.71 19.06
CA VAL A 142 4.59 0.16 17.73
C VAL A 142 3.86 -1.18 17.79
N LYS A 143 4.22 -2.05 18.75
CA LYS A 143 3.49 -3.31 18.99
C LYS A 143 2.06 -3.09 19.44
N ASP A 144 1.78 -2.02 20.19
CA ASP A 144 0.41 -1.62 20.53
C ASP A 144 -0.38 -1.19 19.29
N TYR A 145 0.18 -0.31 18.46
CA TYR A 145 -0.42 0.05 17.17
C TYR A 145 -0.67 -1.17 16.28
N ALA A 146 0.31 -2.08 16.16
CA ALA A 146 0.19 -3.29 15.37
C ALA A 146 -1.01 -4.15 15.79
N ARG A 147 -1.21 -4.33 17.10
CA ARG A 147 -2.35 -5.08 17.65
C ARG A 147 -3.66 -4.37 17.36
N LYS A 148 -3.73 -3.05 17.55
CA LYS A 148 -4.94 -2.26 17.28
C LYS A 148 -5.31 -2.33 15.80
N LEU A 149 -4.37 -2.08 14.90
CA LEU A 149 -4.57 -2.19 13.45
C LEU A 149 -5.08 -3.58 13.05
N PHE A 150 -4.51 -4.65 13.63
CA PHE A 150 -4.95 -6.02 13.38
C PHE A 150 -6.39 -6.26 13.83
N VAL A 151 -6.73 -5.84 15.06
CA VAL A 151 -8.11 -5.96 15.59
C VAL A 151 -9.09 -5.18 14.72
N ALA A 152 -8.74 -3.95 14.33
CA ALA A 152 -9.57 -3.13 13.44
C ALA A 152 -9.80 -3.77 12.07
N LEU A 153 -8.76 -4.37 11.46
CA LEU A 153 -8.91 -5.12 10.21
C LEU A 153 -9.85 -6.32 10.37
N PHE A 154 -9.70 -7.08 11.45
CA PHE A 154 -10.59 -8.20 11.75
C PHE A 154 -12.05 -7.74 11.91
N GLN A 155 -12.28 -6.65 12.66
CA GLN A 155 -13.58 -6.03 12.83
C GLN A 155 -14.19 -5.58 11.49
N CYS A 156 -13.44 -4.88 10.65
CA CYS A 156 -13.92 -4.49 9.32
C CYS A 156 -14.29 -5.70 8.46
N ARG A 157 -13.52 -6.78 8.49
CA ARG A 157 -13.82 -8.01 7.75
C ARG A 157 -15.12 -8.67 8.21
N ASN A 158 -15.35 -8.71 9.52
CA ASN A 158 -16.60 -9.25 10.08
C ASN A 158 -17.81 -8.42 9.66
N ILE A 159 -17.69 -7.09 9.71
CA ILE A 159 -18.76 -6.18 9.26
C ILE A 159 -19.03 -6.37 7.76
N ILE A 160 -17.99 -6.43 6.93
CA ILE A 160 -18.13 -6.66 5.48
C ILE A 160 -18.86 -7.97 5.22
N ALA A 161 -18.45 -9.07 5.87
CA ALA A 161 -19.09 -10.37 5.74
C ALA A 161 -20.57 -10.29 6.15
N SER A 162 -20.86 -9.93 7.40
CA SER A 162 -22.22 -9.86 7.96
C SER A 162 -23.15 -8.95 7.15
N ALA A 163 -22.66 -7.78 6.73
CA ALA A 163 -23.43 -6.85 5.90
C ALA A 163 -23.71 -7.43 4.52
N THR A 164 -22.73 -8.09 3.90
CA THR A 164 -22.88 -8.70 2.58
C THR A 164 -23.90 -9.85 2.63
N GLU A 165 -23.85 -10.70 3.67
CA GLU A 165 -24.82 -11.78 3.86
C GLU A 165 -26.25 -11.24 3.93
N TYR A 166 -26.45 -10.18 4.70
CA TYR A 166 -27.76 -9.53 4.81
C TYR A 166 -28.20 -8.85 3.52
N LEU A 167 -27.31 -8.11 2.87
CA LEU A 167 -27.58 -7.40 1.62
C LEU A 167 -27.98 -8.36 0.49
N LEU A 168 -27.34 -9.54 0.43
CA LEU A 168 -27.58 -10.54 -0.61
C LEU A 168 -28.63 -11.60 -0.25
N ASN A 169 -29.27 -11.49 0.93
CA ASN A 169 -30.21 -12.48 1.47
C ASN A 169 -29.61 -13.89 1.53
N MET A 170 -28.39 -14.00 2.05
CA MET A 170 -27.64 -15.23 2.19
C MET A 170 -27.42 -15.57 3.67
N PRO A 171 -28.48 -15.91 4.44
CA PRO A 171 -28.31 -16.27 5.84
C PRO A 171 -27.49 -17.56 5.95
N ASN A 172 -26.58 -17.62 6.93
CA ASN A 172 -25.73 -18.78 7.23
C ASN A 172 -24.76 -19.17 6.10
N SER A 173 -24.42 -18.26 5.18
CA SER A 173 -23.43 -18.54 4.12
C SER A 173 -21.99 -18.64 4.62
N ALA A 174 -21.72 -18.23 5.87
CA ALA A 174 -20.38 -18.20 6.46
C ALA A 174 -19.38 -17.43 5.58
N LEU A 175 -19.80 -16.29 5.03
CA LEU A 175 -18.93 -15.45 4.21
C LEU A 175 -17.71 -15.03 5.01
N SER A 176 -16.58 -15.03 4.33
CA SER A 176 -15.33 -14.50 4.86
C SER A 176 -14.61 -13.71 3.78
N VAL A 177 -13.90 -12.68 4.21
CA VAL A 177 -13.03 -11.91 3.32
C VAL A 177 -11.78 -12.74 3.00
N ASP A 178 -11.45 -12.85 1.70
CA ASP A 178 -10.37 -13.68 1.12
C ASP A 178 -9.02 -13.50 1.83
N GLU A 179 -8.72 -12.30 2.33
CA GLU A 179 -7.42 -11.97 2.92
C GLU A 179 -7.39 -12.07 4.45
N GLU A 180 -6.63 -13.03 4.97
CA GLU A 180 -6.32 -13.18 6.39
C GLU A 180 -5.07 -12.38 6.77
N HIS A 181 -5.23 -11.46 7.72
CA HIS A 181 -4.14 -10.69 8.31
C HIS A 181 -3.72 -11.32 9.64
N LYS A 182 -2.44 -11.20 10.00
CA LYS A 182 -1.92 -11.49 11.35
C LYS A 182 -0.89 -10.43 11.72
N VAL A 183 -0.66 -10.25 13.02
CA VAL A 183 0.38 -9.32 13.51
C VAL A 183 1.74 -9.78 12.99
N ASP A 184 2.48 -8.86 12.36
CA ASP A 184 3.84 -9.04 11.85
C ASP A 184 4.01 -10.15 10.80
N VAL A 185 2.92 -10.52 10.12
CA VAL A 185 2.93 -11.53 9.06
C VAL A 185 2.22 -10.95 7.84
N LEU A 186 2.81 -11.16 6.66
CA LEU A 186 2.19 -10.77 5.40
C LEU A 186 0.81 -11.43 5.24
N PRO A 187 -0.17 -10.72 4.69
CA PRO A 187 -1.51 -11.24 4.49
C PRO A 187 -1.50 -12.50 3.61
N ARG A 188 -2.41 -13.44 3.90
CA ARG A 188 -2.57 -14.70 3.17
C ARG A 188 -3.98 -14.80 2.61
N LYS A 189 -4.09 -15.31 1.39
CA LYS A 189 -5.38 -15.63 0.79
C LYS A 189 -5.90 -16.98 1.27
N ALA A 190 -7.22 -17.09 1.38
CA ALA A 190 -7.90 -18.34 1.70
C ALA A 190 -7.94 -19.24 0.45
N THR A 191 -7.71 -20.54 0.63
CA THR A 191 -7.90 -21.52 -0.44
C THR A 191 -9.32 -22.06 -0.37
N VAL A 192 -10.09 -21.94 -1.45
CA VAL A 192 -11.47 -22.38 -1.53
C VAL A 192 -11.64 -23.64 -2.38
N GLY A 193 -12.71 -24.40 -2.11
CA GLY A 193 -13.13 -25.54 -2.92
C GLY A 193 -13.81 -25.10 -4.21
N SER A 194 -14.05 -26.07 -5.10
CA SER A 194 -14.76 -25.82 -6.35
C SER A 194 -16.27 -25.63 -6.18
N ASP A 195 -16.80 -25.73 -4.97
CA ASP A 195 -18.22 -25.50 -4.61
C ASP A 195 -18.44 -24.11 -3.98
N ALA A 196 -17.38 -23.31 -3.84
CA ALA A 196 -17.45 -22.02 -3.18
C ALA A 196 -18.14 -20.95 -4.04
N MET A 197 -18.74 -19.98 -3.36
CA MET A 197 -19.21 -18.74 -3.96
C MET A 197 -18.21 -17.61 -3.71
N VAL A 198 -17.96 -16.79 -4.72
CA VAL A 198 -17.13 -15.61 -4.65
C VAL A 198 -18.02 -14.37 -4.80
N VAL A 199 -17.96 -13.47 -3.83
CA VAL A 199 -18.65 -12.18 -3.88
C VAL A 199 -17.63 -11.06 -4.04
N VAL A 200 -17.82 -10.21 -5.05
CA VAL A 200 -16.98 -9.04 -5.30
C VAL A 200 -17.78 -7.79 -4.93
N GLN A 201 -17.22 -6.93 -4.07
CA GLN A 201 -17.78 -5.64 -3.70
C GLN A 201 -17.01 -4.52 -4.40
N ASN A 202 -17.73 -3.55 -4.96
CA ASN A 202 -17.15 -2.31 -5.50
C ASN A 202 -17.48 -1.14 -4.58
N SER A 203 -16.46 -0.51 -3.99
CA SER A 203 -16.64 0.65 -3.09
C SER A 203 -16.59 2.00 -3.80
N LEU A 204 -16.59 2.01 -5.14
CA LEU A 204 -16.51 3.19 -5.98
C LEU A 204 -17.88 3.51 -6.61
N GLY A 205 -18.09 4.78 -6.93
CA GLY A 205 -19.34 5.30 -7.51
C GLY A 205 -19.52 5.08 -9.01
N TYR A 206 -18.72 4.21 -9.62
CA TYR A 206 -18.79 3.86 -11.04
C TYR A 206 -18.61 2.35 -11.25
N GLN A 207 -19.14 1.82 -12.35
CA GLN A 207 -19.00 0.40 -12.69
C GLN A 207 -17.52 0.07 -12.95
N ARG A 208 -17.07 -1.07 -12.44
CA ARG A 208 -15.68 -1.49 -12.56
C ARG A 208 -15.58 -2.89 -13.15
N GLU A 209 -14.70 -3.02 -14.14
CA GLU A 209 -14.26 -4.31 -14.67
C GLU A 209 -12.79 -4.52 -14.29
N GLU A 210 -12.48 -5.62 -13.64
CA GLU A 210 -11.14 -5.90 -13.13
C GLU A 210 -10.87 -7.41 -13.07
N VAL A 211 -9.61 -7.79 -13.22
CA VAL A 211 -9.20 -9.18 -13.01
C VAL A 211 -9.17 -9.49 -11.52
N VAL A 212 -9.99 -10.45 -11.10
CA VAL A 212 -10.04 -10.96 -9.73
C VAL A 212 -9.43 -12.35 -9.71
N CYS A 213 -8.54 -12.60 -8.74
CA CYS A 213 -7.90 -13.91 -8.57
C CYS A 213 -8.16 -14.48 -7.17
N VAL A 214 -8.70 -15.69 -7.11
CA VAL A 214 -8.97 -16.46 -5.87
C VAL A 214 -8.11 -17.72 -5.83
N GLN A 215 -7.70 -18.17 -4.64
CA GLN A 215 -6.93 -19.41 -4.53
C GLN A 215 -7.86 -20.63 -4.51
N VAL A 216 -7.59 -21.62 -5.35
CA VAL A 216 -8.36 -22.87 -5.47
C VAL A 216 -7.48 -24.09 -5.21
N ASN A 217 -8.08 -25.20 -4.80
CA ASN A 217 -7.38 -26.45 -4.47
C ASN A 217 -7.28 -27.46 -5.64
N THR A 218 -7.85 -27.13 -6.81
CA THR A 218 -7.85 -28.00 -7.99
C THR A 218 -7.79 -27.19 -9.27
N THR A 219 -7.19 -27.76 -10.32
CA THR A 219 -7.17 -27.16 -11.65
C THR A 219 -8.42 -27.44 -12.47
N LYS A 220 -9.35 -28.24 -11.94
CA LYS A 220 -10.61 -28.58 -12.60
C LYS A 220 -11.74 -27.57 -12.35
N THR A 221 -11.43 -26.42 -11.76
CA THR A 221 -12.42 -25.40 -11.42
C THR A 221 -12.74 -24.51 -12.61
N ARG A 222 -14.02 -24.12 -12.72
CA ARG A 222 -14.51 -23.05 -13.59
C ARG A 222 -15.35 -22.08 -12.76
N VAL A 223 -15.30 -20.80 -13.11
CA VAL A 223 -16.18 -19.77 -12.55
C VAL A 223 -17.29 -19.38 -13.55
N THR A 224 -18.49 -19.15 -13.04
CA THR A 224 -19.65 -18.58 -13.75
C THR A 224 -20.24 -17.42 -12.96
N LYS A 225 -20.94 -16.49 -13.63
CA LYS A 225 -21.65 -15.38 -12.96
C LYS A 225 -22.99 -15.91 -12.47
N ALA A 226 -23.31 -15.67 -11.20
CA ALA A 226 -24.60 -16.12 -10.69
C ALA A 226 -25.75 -15.40 -11.41
N GLY A 227 -26.68 -16.17 -11.97
CA GLY A 227 -27.85 -15.64 -12.70
C GLY A 227 -27.55 -15.14 -14.12
N SER A 228 -26.41 -15.48 -14.71
CA SER A 228 -26.10 -15.22 -16.11
C SER A 228 -25.39 -16.42 -16.73
N ASP A 229 -25.73 -16.73 -17.99
CA ASP A 229 -25.08 -17.76 -18.80
C ASP A 229 -23.90 -17.20 -19.62
N ASP A 230 -23.55 -15.93 -19.42
CA ASP A 230 -22.46 -15.29 -20.15
C ASP A 230 -21.12 -15.96 -19.85
N ALA A 231 -20.35 -16.21 -20.90
CA ALA A 231 -19.01 -16.73 -20.76
C ALA A 231 -18.11 -15.69 -20.07
N ILE A 232 -17.43 -16.09 -19.00
CA ILE A 232 -16.42 -15.27 -18.33
C ILE A 232 -15.03 -15.69 -18.81
N LEU A 233 -14.24 -14.71 -19.26
CA LEU A 233 -12.81 -14.89 -19.49
C LEU A 233 -12.12 -15.22 -18.16
N GLN A 234 -11.46 -16.37 -18.14
CA GLN A 234 -10.86 -16.94 -16.93
C GLN A 234 -9.59 -17.73 -17.29
N GLN A 235 -8.72 -17.92 -16.30
CA GLN A 235 -7.55 -18.78 -16.40
C GLN A 235 -7.21 -19.37 -15.03
N ILE A 236 -6.55 -20.53 -15.04
CA ILE A 236 -5.91 -21.10 -13.87
C ILE A 236 -4.39 -20.98 -14.01
N GLU A 237 -3.74 -20.46 -12.99
CA GLU A 237 -2.30 -20.26 -12.93
C GLU A 237 -1.69 -20.83 -11.64
N PRO A 238 -0.40 -21.21 -11.64
CA PRO A 238 0.24 -21.72 -10.44
C PRO A 238 0.51 -20.62 -9.42
N ILE A 239 0.61 -21.00 -8.16
CA ILE A 239 1.19 -20.12 -7.12
C ILE A 239 2.70 -20.36 -7.10
N VAL A 240 3.48 -19.34 -7.46
CA VAL A 240 4.93 -19.37 -7.35
C VAL A 240 5.34 -19.21 -5.88
N THR A 241 6.20 -20.08 -5.40
CA THR A 241 6.71 -20.08 -4.03
C THR A 241 8.21 -19.81 -4.03
N ALA A 242 8.65 -18.96 -3.10
CA ALA A 242 10.05 -18.79 -2.75
C ALA A 242 10.20 -19.14 -1.26
N ASP A 243 10.94 -20.19 -0.94
CA ASP A 243 11.20 -20.55 0.45
C ASP A 243 12.45 -19.84 0.99
N GLY A 244 12.50 -19.69 2.31
CA GLY A 244 13.63 -19.06 3.00
C GLY A 244 14.94 -19.86 2.96
N LYS A 245 14.95 -21.04 2.32
CA LYS A 245 16.12 -21.88 2.08
C LYS A 245 16.62 -21.76 0.63
N GLY A 246 16.05 -20.84 -0.14
CA GLY A 246 16.46 -20.56 -1.51
C GLY A 246 15.69 -21.34 -2.58
N GLY A 247 14.73 -22.19 -2.20
CA GLY A 247 13.82 -22.85 -3.14
C GLY A 247 12.97 -21.85 -3.89
N PHE A 248 12.87 -22.00 -5.20
CA PHE A 248 12.00 -21.22 -6.07
C PHE A 248 11.26 -22.18 -6.99
N GLY A 249 9.93 -22.23 -6.87
CA GLY A 249 9.14 -23.26 -7.52
C GLY A 249 7.65 -22.98 -7.50
N LEU A 250 6.84 -24.03 -7.60
CA LEU A 250 5.39 -23.94 -7.67
C LEU A 250 4.77 -24.65 -6.45
N SER A 251 3.64 -24.13 -5.97
CA SER A 251 2.77 -24.88 -5.07
C SER A 251 2.24 -26.13 -5.78
N ARG A 252 2.14 -27.24 -5.04
CA ARG A 252 1.70 -28.55 -5.58
C ARG A 252 0.19 -28.75 -5.51
N ASP A 253 -0.45 -28.13 -4.55
CA ASP A 253 -1.83 -28.39 -4.13
C ASP A 253 -2.71 -27.14 -4.15
N LYS A 254 -2.15 -25.98 -4.53
CA LYS A 254 -2.87 -24.71 -4.60
C LYS A 254 -2.58 -23.96 -5.89
N PHE A 255 -3.63 -23.41 -6.46
CA PHE A 255 -3.62 -22.68 -7.72
C PHE A 255 -4.35 -21.34 -7.57
N GLN A 256 -4.24 -20.46 -8.55
CA GLN A 256 -5.04 -19.25 -8.64
C GLN A 256 -5.98 -19.35 -9.83
N LEU A 257 -7.28 -19.14 -9.58
CA LEU A 257 -8.27 -18.92 -10.62
C LEU A 257 -8.46 -17.42 -10.77
N CYS A 258 -8.05 -16.87 -11.91
CA CYS A 258 -8.19 -15.47 -12.27
C CYS A 258 -9.28 -15.29 -13.31
N PHE A 259 -10.15 -14.29 -13.17
CA PHE A 259 -11.25 -14.04 -14.08
C PHE A 259 -11.63 -12.56 -14.13
N VAL A 260 -12.23 -12.13 -15.24
CA VAL A 260 -12.72 -10.74 -15.38
C VAL A 260 -14.04 -10.59 -14.64
N ALA A 261 -14.04 -9.80 -13.57
CA ALA A 261 -15.22 -9.47 -12.79
C ALA A 261 -15.75 -8.09 -13.17
N SER A 262 -17.05 -7.99 -13.44
CA SER A 262 -17.75 -6.72 -13.72
C SER A 262 -18.73 -6.44 -12.57
N THR A 263 -18.51 -5.35 -11.84
CA THR A 263 -19.26 -5.02 -10.60
C THR A 263 -19.83 -3.60 -10.64
N PRO A 264 -21.13 -3.42 -10.35
CA PRO A 264 -21.80 -2.11 -10.44
C PRO A 264 -21.30 -1.11 -9.39
N PRO A 265 -21.58 0.20 -9.57
CA PRO A 265 -21.29 1.24 -8.59
C PRO A 265 -21.82 0.89 -7.19
N PHE A 266 -20.98 1.04 -6.16
CA PHE A 266 -21.34 0.76 -4.74
C PHE A 266 -22.03 -0.59 -4.51
N GLY A 267 -21.81 -1.55 -5.40
CA GLY A 267 -22.61 -2.77 -5.48
C GLY A 267 -21.79 -4.04 -5.34
N PHE A 268 -22.48 -5.15 -5.57
CA PHE A 268 -21.96 -6.51 -5.38
C PHE A 268 -22.17 -7.33 -6.65
N SER A 269 -21.30 -8.30 -6.88
CA SER A 269 -21.45 -9.30 -7.93
C SER A 269 -21.11 -10.68 -7.39
N ARG A 270 -21.92 -11.67 -7.73
CA ARG A 270 -21.79 -13.04 -7.27
C ARG A 270 -21.27 -13.92 -8.40
N TYR A 271 -20.32 -14.76 -8.05
CA TYR A 271 -19.70 -15.73 -8.93
C TYR A 271 -19.71 -17.09 -8.24
N GLU A 272 -19.96 -18.14 -9.01
CA GLU A 272 -20.05 -19.52 -8.53
C GLU A 272 -18.88 -20.31 -9.11
N LEU A 273 -18.17 -21.03 -8.24
CA LEU A 273 -17.18 -22.00 -8.66
C LEU A 273 -17.89 -23.34 -8.88
N ARG A 274 -17.39 -24.13 -9.84
CA ARG A 274 -17.79 -25.52 -10.05
C ARG A 274 -16.63 -26.34 -10.58
N GLU A 275 -16.56 -27.60 -10.20
CA GLU A 275 -15.72 -28.55 -10.92
C GLU A 275 -16.33 -28.79 -12.31
N SER A 276 -15.49 -28.83 -13.35
CA SER A 276 -15.96 -28.93 -14.73
C SER A 276 -15.08 -29.85 -15.56
N VAL A 277 -15.72 -30.57 -16.49
CA VAL A 277 -15.04 -31.34 -17.56
C VAL A 277 -14.36 -30.44 -18.58
N ASP A 278 -14.80 -29.19 -18.68
CA ASP A 278 -14.14 -28.12 -19.42
C ASP A 278 -13.72 -27.04 -18.40
N PRO A 279 -12.62 -27.21 -17.65
CA PRO A 279 -12.21 -26.25 -16.63
C PRO A 279 -11.71 -24.93 -17.23
N ALA A 280 -11.35 -23.97 -16.38
CA ALA A 280 -10.68 -22.76 -16.85
C ALA A 280 -9.36 -23.10 -17.58
N PRO A 281 -9.01 -22.40 -18.68
CA PRO A 281 -7.76 -22.61 -19.39
C PRO A 281 -6.53 -22.50 -18.48
N LEU A 282 -5.61 -23.45 -18.59
CA LEU A 282 -4.35 -23.42 -17.85
C LEU A 282 -3.38 -22.42 -18.47
N ALA A 283 -2.74 -21.61 -17.63
CA ALA A 283 -1.64 -20.77 -18.05
C ALA A 283 -0.43 -21.61 -18.51
N THR A 284 0.40 -21.02 -19.36
CA THR A 284 1.67 -21.58 -19.81
C THR A 284 2.83 -20.92 -19.07
N LEU A 285 3.91 -21.66 -18.84
CA LEU A 285 5.05 -21.20 -18.04
C LEU A 285 6.32 -21.13 -18.88
N LYS A 286 7.06 -20.04 -18.74
CA LYS A 286 8.45 -19.92 -19.19
C LYS A 286 9.34 -19.62 -18.00
N SER A 287 10.53 -20.20 -17.92
CA SER A 287 11.41 -19.99 -16.77
C SER A 287 12.88 -19.84 -17.15
N SER A 288 13.63 -19.08 -16.36
CA SER A 288 15.08 -18.88 -16.53
C SER A 288 15.93 -20.05 -16.00
N PHE A 289 15.29 -21.06 -15.43
CA PHE A 289 15.91 -22.25 -14.82
C PHE A 289 15.09 -23.49 -15.20
N LYS A 290 15.58 -24.69 -14.83
CA LYS A 290 14.83 -25.92 -15.08
C LYS A 290 13.62 -26.00 -14.13
N LEU A 291 12.42 -25.82 -14.68
CA LEU A 291 11.16 -25.91 -13.96
C LEU A 291 10.31 -27.06 -14.53
N GLU A 292 10.01 -28.04 -13.68
CA GLU A 292 9.15 -29.18 -14.02
C GLU A 292 7.77 -29.01 -13.37
N SER A 293 6.72 -29.36 -14.11
CA SER A 293 5.34 -29.39 -13.63
C SER A 293 4.55 -30.47 -14.35
N ASP A 294 3.80 -31.27 -13.60
CA ASP A 294 2.89 -32.28 -14.15
C ASP A 294 1.56 -31.68 -14.62
N VAL A 295 1.28 -30.43 -14.24
CA VAL A 295 0.00 -29.75 -14.46
C VAL A 295 0.13 -28.68 -15.54
N PHE A 296 1.15 -27.83 -15.45
CA PHE A 296 1.32 -26.70 -16.35
C PHE A 296 2.39 -26.99 -17.39
N LYS A 297 2.13 -26.59 -18.65
CA LYS A 297 3.14 -26.67 -19.70
C LYS A 297 4.28 -25.70 -19.39
N THR A 298 5.49 -26.23 -19.23
CA THR A 298 6.71 -25.44 -18.95
C THR A 298 7.66 -25.43 -20.14
N GLU A 299 8.28 -24.27 -20.37
CA GLU A 299 9.30 -24.06 -21.39
C GLU A 299 10.48 -23.28 -20.79
N ALA A 300 11.70 -23.53 -21.31
CA ALA A 300 12.87 -22.74 -20.92
C ALA A 300 12.90 -21.42 -21.70
N VAL A 301 13.32 -20.33 -21.05
CA VAL A 301 13.60 -19.06 -21.73
C VAL A 301 14.89 -19.23 -22.55
N LYS A 302 14.76 -19.09 -23.87
CA LYS A 302 15.89 -19.19 -24.83
C LYS A 302 16.30 -17.84 -25.44
N ALA A 303 15.44 -16.83 -25.31
CA ALA A 303 15.65 -15.50 -25.86
C ALA A 303 16.39 -14.60 -24.87
N GLU A 304 17.01 -13.52 -25.37
CA GLU A 304 17.69 -12.52 -24.54
C GLU A 304 16.72 -11.60 -23.77
N SER A 305 15.43 -11.63 -24.12
CA SER A 305 14.36 -10.89 -23.47
C SER A 305 13.05 -11.67 -23.43
N VAL A 306 12.18 -11.32 -22.49
CA VAL A 306 10.81 -11.86 -22.40
C VAL A 306 9.80 -10.71 -22.42
N GLN A 307 8.61 -10.92 -22.97
CA GLN A 307 7.59 -9.90 -23.11
C GLN A 307 6.26 -10.31 -22.47
N LEU A 308 5.58 -9.33 -21.88
CA LEU A 308 4.15 -9.39 -21.55
C LEU A 308 3.43 -8.38 -22.47
N SER A 309 2.30 -8.76 -23.05
CA SER A 309 1.50 -7.88 -23.90
C SER A 309 0.01 -8.16 -23.79
N ASN A 310 -0.80 -7.10 -23.69
CA ASN A 310 -2.26 -7.19 -23.67
C ASN A 310 -2.91 -6.38 -24.82
N GLY A 311 -2.12 -5.98 -25.82
CA GLY A 311 -2.55 -5.13 -26.93
C GLY A 311 -2.51 -3.61 -26.64
N LEU A 312 -2.59 -3.18 -25.37
CA LEU A 312 -2.43 -1.77 -24.99
C LEU A 312 -0.99 -1.44 -24.59
N ILE A 313 -0.36 -2.36 -23.86
CA ILE A 313 1.02 -2.27 -23.42
C ILE A 313 1.76 -3.53 -23.85
N THR A 314 3.00 -3.34 -24.29
CA THR A 314 4.01 -4.40 -24.37
C THR A 314 5.16 -4.04 -23.44
N ALA A 315 5.36 -4.84 -22.39
CA ALA A 315 6.43 -4.69 -21.42
C ALA A 315 7.52 -5.73 -21.70
N THR A 316 8.75 -5.29 -21.91
CA THR A 316 9.90 -6.16 -22.15
C THR A 316 10.77 -6.26 -20.91
N PHE A 317 11.21 -7.47 -20.59
CA PHE A 317 12.01 -7.82 -19.43
C PHE A 317 13.34 -8.42 -19.87
N ASN A 318 14.41 -8.07 -19.15
CA ASN A 318 15.74 -8.59 -19.39
C ASN A 318 15.82 -10.07 -18.97
N ALA A 319 16.19 -10.98 -19.89
CA ALA A 319 16.19 -12.41 -19.59
C ALA A 319 17.32 -12.87 -18.66
N ARG A 320 18.29 -12.00 -18.31
CA ARG A 320 19.31 -12.29 -17.29
C ARG A 320 18.84 -11.90 -15.90
N THR A 321 18.22 -10.73 -15.75
CA THR A 321 17.84 -10.19 -14.43
C THR A 321 16.39 -10.42 -14.05
N GLY A 322 15.51 -10.67 -15.04
CA GLY A 322 14.05 -10.71 -14.86
C GLY A 322 13.39 -9.34 -14.70
N PHE A 323 14.16 -8.25 -14.65
CA PHE A 323 13.63 -6.90 -14.42
C PHE A 323 13.16 -6.23 -15.71
N LEU A 324 12.26 -5.26 -15.54
CA LEU A 324 11.71 -4.45 -16.61
C LEU A 324 12.83 -3.70 -17.34
N ALA A 325 12.81 -3.78 -18.67
CA ALA A 325 13.80 -3.20 -19.58
C ALA A 325 13.19 -2.13 -20.50
N SER A 326 11.91 -2.28 -20.88
CA SER A 326 11.18 -1.27 -21.64
C SER A 326 9.67 -1.43 -21.53
N ILE A 327 8.96 -0.34 -21.79
CA ILE A 327 7.51 -0.30 -21.95
C ILE A 327 7.21 0.32 -23.31
N GLN A 328 6.28 -0.29 -24.05
CA GLN A 328 5.76 0.22 -25.32
C GLN A 328 4.24 0.29 -25.27
N THR A 329 3.68 1.40 -25.70
CA THR A 329 2.25 1.62 -25.98
C THR A 329 2.06 1.83 -27.49
N ALA A 330 0.83 2.09 -27.93
CA ALA A 330 0.56 2.48 -29.31
C ALA A 330 1.28 3.78 -29.70
N ASP A 331 1.41 4.73 -28.76
CA ASP A 331 1.89 6.09 -29.03
C ASP A 331 3.37 6.30 -28.72
N ALA A 332 3.94 5.48 -27.83
CA ALA A 332 5.29 5.71 -27.31
C ALA A 332 6.03 4.41 -26.96
N SER A 333 7.36 4.48 -26.97
CA SER A 333 8.22 3.44 -26.44
C SER A 333 9.29 4.07 -25.56
N MET A 334 9.59 3.44 -24.43
CA MET A 334 10.54 3.94 -23.45
C MET A 334 11.38 2.80 -22.89
N THR A 335 12.70 2.98 -22.90
CA THR A 335 13.63 2.13 -22.15
C THR A 335 13.54 2.46 -20.66
N VAL A 336 13.49 1.43 -19.84
CA VAL A 336 13.43 1.53 -18.38
C VAL A 336 14.51 0.60 -17.83
N ASP A 337 15.52 1.16 -17.18
CA ASP A 337 16.50 0.42 -16.40
C ASP A 337 15.99 0.31 -14.96
N MET A 338 15.27 -0.77 -14.68
CA MET A 338 14.79 -1.12 -13.34
C MET A 338 15.89 -1.84 -12.56
N SER A 339 16.23 -1.30 -11.39
CA SER A 339 17.23 -1.88 -10.50
C SER A 339 16.82 -1.75 -9.03
N PHE A 340 17.46 -2.54 -8.17
CA PHE A 340 17.40 -2.37 -6.73
C PHE A 340 18.76 -1.91 -6.24
N VAL A 341 18.75 -0.94 -5.33
CA VAL A 341 19.94 -0.33 -4.75
C VAL A 341 19.80 -0.28 -3.23
N TYR A 342 20.90 -0.02 -2.55
CA TYR A 342 20.89 0.23 -1.11
C TYR A 342 21.76 1.43 -0.73
N TYR A 343 21.39 2.07 0.38
CA TYR A 343 22.21 3.06 1.08
C TYR A 343 22.71 2.47 2.40
N GLY A 344 23.96 2.77 2.75
CA GLY A 344 24.47 2.53 4.10
C GLY A 344 24.17 3.72 5.01
N ALA A 345 24.16 3.53 6.32
CA ALA A 345 24.08 4.64 7.27
C ALA A 345 25.48 5.22 7.55
N ARG A 346 25.61 6.55 7.60
CA ARG A 346 26.90 7.18 7.93
C ARG A 346 27.43 6.72 9.31
N PRO A 347 28.74 6.47 9.44
CA PRO A 347 29.33 6.08 10.72
C PRO A 347 29.37 7.26 11.69
N HIS A 348 29.43 6.96 12.99
CA HIS A 348 29.71 7.97 14.01
C HIS A 348 31.15 8.49 13.85
N LYS A 349 31.33 9.79 13.66
CA LYS A 349 32.63 10.45 13.70
C LYS A 349 32.93 10.83 15.15
N TYR A 350 34.03 10.32 15.70
CA TYR A 350 34.47 10.52 17.09
C TYR A 350 35.03 11.94 17.37
N TYR A 351 34.50 12.99 16.73
CA TYR A 351 34.95 14.36 16.95
C TYR A 351 33.96 15.15 17.80
N PHE A 352 34.51 16.00 18.67
CA PHE A 352 33.81 16.92 19.57
C PHE A 352 32.97 17.93 18.78
N ASP A 353 31.85 17.49 18.23
CA ASP A 353 30.85 18.38 17.68
C ASP A 353 29.82 18.67 18.77
N PHE A 354 29.57 19.95 19.01
CA PHE A 354 28.63 20.48 20.00
C PHE A 354 27.17 20.19 19.58
N GLY A 355 26.83 18.91 19.46
CA GLY A 355 25.53 18.40 19.02
C GLY A 355 25.50 17.75 17.63
N GLY A 356 26.56 17.82 16.82
CA GLY A 356 26.56 17.54 15.38
C GLY A 356 26.80 16.09 14.89
N ASP A 357 26.47 15.03 15.63
CA ASP A 357 26.58 13.68 15.04
C ASP A 357 25.43 12.73 15.42
N HIS A 358 24.48 12.61 14.52
CA HIS A 358 23.44 11.60 14.55
C HIS A 358 23.48 10.78 13.27
N ARG A 359 23.39 9.46 13.41
CA ARG A 359 23.31 8.47 12.32
C ARG A 359 21.89 8.47 11.74
N SER A 360 21.69 7.81 10.60
CA SER A 360 20.33 7.45 10.16
C SER A 360 19.56 6.77 11.31
N GLY A 361 18.25 7.01 11.34
CA GLY A 361 17.37 6.46 12.35
C GLY A 361 15.92 6.48 11.89
N ALA A 362 14.97 6.39 12.82
CA ALA A 362 13.56 6.38 12.45
C ALA A 362 13.10 7.69 11.77
N TYR A 363 13.69 8.82 12.15
CA TYR A 363 13.39 10.15 11.59
C TYR A 363 14.33 10.53 10.45
N LEU A 364 15.64 10.42 10.68
CA LEU A 364 16.68 10.96 9.82
C LEU A 364 17.13 9.95 8.77
N PHE A 365 17.27 10.39 7.52
CA PHE A 365 17.94 9.65 6.46
C PHE A 365 19.28 10.31 6.16
N LEU A 366 20.37 9.69 6.64
CA LEU A 366 21.72 10.22 6.58
C LEU A 366 22.67 9.17 5.97
N PRO A 367 22.59 8.98 4.65
CA PRO A 367 23.32 7.93 3.97
C PRO A 367 24.84 8.16 4.01
N ASP A 368 25.62 7.07 3.91
CA ASP A 368 27.09 7.09 3.85
C ASP A 368 27.66 7.40 2.44
N GLY A 369 26.82 7.90 1.55
CA GLY A 369 27.15 8.26 0.17
C GLY A 369 26.03 7.86 -0.80
N ASP A 370 26.38 7.82 -2.09
CA ASP A 370 25.46 7.40 -3.15
C ASP A 370 25.01 5.94 -2.99
N ALA A 371 23.80 5.66 -3.46
CA ALA A 371 23.25 4.31 -3.45
C ALA A 371 24.07 3.34 -4.31
N ARG A 372 24.28 2.14 -3.78
CA ARG A 372 25.05 1.07 -4.41
C ARG A 372 24.11 0.00 -4.99
N PRO A 373 24.39 -0.56 -6.18
CA PRO A 373 23.52 -1.57 -6.79
C PRO A 373 23.53 -2.87 -5.99
N LEU A 374 22.39 -3.55 -5.92
CA LEU A 374 22.29 -4.91 -5.41
C LEU A 374 22.60 -5.93 -6.51
N PRO A 375 23.31 -7.04 -6.20
CA PRO A 375 23.65 -8.05 -7.19
C PRO A 375 22.41 -8.74 -7.79
N THR A 376 22.44 -8.99 -9.10
CA THR A 376 21.35 -9.64 -9.84
C THR A 376 21.78 -10.94 -10.53
N ASP A 377 23.01 -11.39 -10.29
CA ASP A 377 23.62 -12.57 -10.91
C ASP A 377 22.90 -13.89 -10.57
N LYS A 378 22.23 -13.93 -9.41
CA LYS A 378 21.45 -15.09 -8.94
C LYS A 378 19.95 -14.96 -9.18
N ASN A 379 19.53 -13.92 -9.89
CA ASN A 379 18.11 -13.73 -10.14
C ASN A 379 17.55 -14.92 -10.93
N ALA A 380 16.36 -15.35 -10.55
CA ALA A 380 15.61 -16.37 -11.26
C ALA A 380 14.17 -15.90 -11.45
N PHE A 381 13.54 -16.25 -12.57
CA PHE A 381 12.17 -15.85 -12.81
C PHE A 381 11.33 -16.91 -13.52
N VAL A 382 10.02 -16.79 -13.32
CA VAL A 382 8.98 -17.55 -14.01
C VAL A 382 8.00 -16.56 -14.63
N VAL A 383 7.75 -16.72 -15.92
CA VAL A 383 6.71 -16.01 -16.67
C VAL A 383 5.50 -16.93 -16.79
N ILE A 384 4.36 -16.42 -16.37
CA ILE A 384 3.05 -17.05 -16.41
C ILE A 384 2.27 -16.32 -17.50
N SER A 385 1.77 -17.04 -18.49
CA SER A 385 1.00 -16.47 -19.61
C SER A 385 -0.33 -17.19 -19.78
N GLY A 386 -1.43 -16.47 -19.58
CA GLY A 386 -2.78 -16.93 -19.87
C GLY A 386 -3.62 -15.86 -20.57
N PRO A 387 -4.88 -16.20 -20.92
CA PRO A 387 -5.77 -15.34 -21.70
C PRO A 387 -6.30 -14.09 -20.96
N VAL A 388 -6.24 -14.05 -19.63
CA VAL A 388 -6.76 -12.95 -18.80
C VAL A 388 -5.63 -12.11 -18.23
N ARG A 389 -4.49 -12.75 -17.94
CA ARG A 389 -3.38 -12.16 -17.21
C ARG A 389 -2.07 -12.78 -17.62
N GLN A 390 -1.03 -11.94 -17.67
CA GLN A 390 0.35 -12.39 -17.71
C GLN A 390 1.14 -11.81 -16.55
N THR A 391 2.02 -12.62 -15.96
CA THR A 391 2.81 -12.24 -14.79
C THR A 391 4.24 -12.74 -14.94
N ILE A 392 5.22 -11.89 -14.62
CA ILE A 392 6.58 -12.34 -14.34
C ILE A 392 6.81 -12.29 -12.83
N VAL A 393 7.25 -13.41 -12.26
CA VAL A 393 7.65 -13.53 -10.87
C VAL A 393 9.15 -13.67 -10.81
N VAL A 394 9.83 -12.73 -10.16
CA VAL A 394 11.29 -12.67 -10.05
C VAL A 394 11.67 -12.93 -8.60
N LYS A 395 12.46 -13.98 -8.36
CA LYS A 395 13.28 -14.10 -7.17
C LYS A 395 14.55 -13.27 -7.41
N GLY A 396 14.61 -12.11 -6.77
CA GLY A 396 15.65 -11.10 -6.97
C GLY A 396 16.78 -11.18 -5.94
N PRO A 397 17.46 -10.05 -5.64
CA PRO A 397 18.64 -10.03 -4.78
C PRO A 397 18.41 -10.65 -3.39
N ASP A 398 19.34 -11.49 -2.98
CA ASP A 398 19.27 -12.28 -1.73
C ASP A 398 19.32 -11.38 -0.49
N GLU A 399 20.03 -10.25 -0.54
CA GLU A 399 20.22 -9.30 0.57
C GLU A 399 18.88 -8.75 1.08
N ILE A 400 17.92 -8.58 0.17
CA ILE A 400 16.59 -8.07 0.47
C ILE A 400 15.50 -9.15 0.35
N LYS A 401 15.91 -10.40 0.07
CA LYS A 401 15.05 -11.56 -0.20
C LYS A 401 13.87 -11.21 -1.11
N LEU A 402 14.16 -10.53 -2.22
CA LEU A 402 13.13 -9.98 -3.09
C LEU A 402 12.32 -11.10 -3.76
N LEU A 403 11.00 -11.03 -3.64
CA LEU A 403 10.07 -11.69 -4.53
C LEU A 403 9.19 -10.63 -5.20
N GLN A 404 9.49 -10.33 -6.46
CA GLN A 404 8.78 -9.33 -7.25
C GLN A 404 7.77 -10.02 -8.17
N HIS A 405 6.54 -9.51 -8.19
CA HIS A 405 5.53 -9.87 -9.17
C HIS A 405 5.25 -8.65 -10.03
N VAL A 406 5.46 -8.75 -11.35
CA VAL A 406 5.04 -7.75 -12.32
C VAL A 406 3.94 -8.35 -13.18
N CYS A 407 2.77 -7.72 -13.14
CA CYS A 407 1.54 -8.22 -13.73
C CYS A 407 1.02 -7.27 -14.81
N LEU A 408 0.55 -7.85 -15.91
CA LEU A 408 -0.21 -7.18 -16.96
C LEU A 408 -1.53 -7.93 -17.14
N ASP A 409 -2.62 -7.30 -16.70
CA ASP A 409 -3.97 -7.81 -16.86
C ASP A 409 -4.56 -7.37 -18.21
N ILE A 410 -5.49 -8.15 -18.76
CA ILE A 410 -6.23 -7.77 -19.98
C ILE A 410 -6.93 -6.41 -19.80
N ASN A 411 -7.01 -5.63 -20.88
CA ASN A 411 -7.69 -4.32 -20.91
C ASN A 411 -7.14 -3.27 -19.92
N THR A 412 -5.93 -3.45 -19.37
CA THR A 412 -5.29 -2.45 -18.49
C THR A 412 -4.17 -1.70 -19.20
N ALA A 413 -4.09 -0.39 -18.98
CA ALA A 413 -3.02 0.47 -19.50
C ALA A 413 -1.95 0.74 -18.43
N HIS A 414 -1.67 -0.23 -17.56
CA HIS A 414 -0.60 -0.13 -16.56
C HIS A 414 -0.03 -1.51 -16.19
N LEU A 415 1.18 -1.52 -15.65
CA LEU A 415 1.75 -2.69 -14.99
C LEU A 415 1.52 -2.59 -13.48
N ASN A 416 1.13 -3.70 -12.86
CA ASN A 416 1.11 -3.81 -11.41
C ASN A 416 2.42 -4.44 -10.92
N ILE A 417 3.18 -3.71 -10.09
CA ILE A 417 4.44 -4.20 -9.48
C ILE A 417 4.22 -4.40 -7.98
N ARG A 418 4.39 -5.64 -7.52
CA ARG A 418 4.37 -5.99 -6.10
C ARG A 418 5.72 -6.52 -5.69
N ASN A 419 6.37 -5.85 -4.75
CA ASN A 419 7.63 -6.30 -4.15
C ASN A 419 7.38 -6.85 -2.76
N VAL A 420 7.70 -8.13 -2.54
CA VAL A 420 7.84 -8.70 -1.20
C VAL A 420 9.31 -8.61 -0.83
N VAL A 421 9.60 -7.92 0.27
CA VAL A 421 10.96 -7.57 0.69
C VAL A 421 11.15 -7.96 2.16
N ASP A 422 12.27 -8.59 2.48
CA ASP A 422 12.68 -8.92 3.84
C ASP A 422 14.14 -8.55 4.09
N ILE A 423 14.33 -7.41 4.76
CA ILE A 423 15.64 -6.87 5.15
C ILE A 423 16.01 -7.17 6.61
N ARG A 424 15.29 -8.05 7.32
CA ARG A 424 15.49 -8.26 8.77
C ARG A 424 16.88 -8.78 9.14
N SER A 425 17.60 -9.38 8.19
CA SER A 425 18.98 -9.83 8.36
C SER A 425 20.03 -8.74 8.10
N GLN A 426 19.60 -7.54 7.68
CA GLN A 426 20.49 -6.43 7.35
C GLN A 426 20.61 -5.45 8.52
N GLY A 427 21.76 -4.77 8.62
CA GLY A 427 22.01 -3.70 9.59
C GLY A 427 22.60 -2.47 8.90
N ASN A 428 22.18 -1.26 9.31
CA ASN A 428 22.56 0.00 8.67
C ASN A 428 22.37 -0.01 7.15
N PHE A 429 21.18 -0.44 6.71
CA PHE A 429 20.86 -0.75 5.33
C PHE A 429 19.48 -0.24 4.97
N GLU A 430 19.39 0.56 3.91
CA GLU A 430 18.12 1.11 3.40
C GLU A 430 17.98 0.75 1.92
N ALA A 431 16.98 -0.07 1.58
CA ALA A 431 16.76 -0.53 0.21
C ALA A 431 15.89 0.44 -0.59
N ALA A 432 16.18 0.60 -1.88
CA ALA A 432 15.32 1.34 -2.80
C ALA A 432 15.17 0.59 -4.13
N MET A 433 13.97 0.68 -4.72
CA MET A 433 13.74 0.35 -6.13
C MET A 433 13.96 1.61 -6.96
N ARG A 434 14.77 1.52 -8.01
CA ARG A 434 15.12 2.63 -8.90
C ARG A 434 14.65 2.33 -10.31
N LEU A 435 14.00 3.32 -10.94
CA LEU A 435 13.62 3.30 -12.35
C LEU A 435 14.40 4.41 -13.06
N LYS A 436 15.32 4.04 -13.95
CA LYS A 436 16.07 5.00 -14.76
C LYS A 436 15.54 4.96 -16.19
N THR A 437 15.16 6.12 -16.73
CA THR A 437 14.58 6.24 -18.07
C THR A 437 15.36 7.25 -18.90
N GLY A 438 15.03 7.36 -20.18
CA GLY A 438 15.57 8.40 -21.08
C GLY A 438 14.83 9.74 -21.00
N ILE A 439 13.88 9.91 -20.07
CA ILE A 439 13.12 11.17 -19.93
C ILE A 439 14.04 12.23 -19.33
N VAL A 440 14.10 13.41 -19.97
CA VAL A 440 14.89 14.56 -19.51
C VAL A 440 13.94 15.62 -18.95
N GLU A 441 13.87 15.73 -17.61
CA GLU A 441 12.97 16.67 -16.91
C GLU A 441 13.69 17.89 -16.30
N ASN A 442 14.96 18.15 -16.64
CA ASN A 442 15.74 19.30 -16.13
C ASN A 442 15.61 19.47 -14.60
N ASP A 443 15.96 18.42 -13.85
CA ASP A 443 15.87 18.34 -12.38
C ASP A 443 14.47 18.41 -11.79
N ARG A 444 13.40 18.33 -12.60
CA ARG A 444 12.02 18.36 -12.10
C ARG A 444 11.47 16.95 -11.89
N PHE A 445 10.66 16.82 -10.85
CA PHE A 445 9.87 15.62 -10.61
C PHE A 445 8.58 16.00 -9.86
N TYR A 446 7.66 15.06 -9.76
CA TYR A 446 6.35 15.29 -9.17
C TYR A 446 6.05 14.24 -8.11
N THR A 447 5.57 14.68 -6.96
CA THR A 447 5.12 13.79 -5.88
C THR A 447 3.74 14.21 -5.42
N GLU A 448 2.95 13.24 -4.99
CA GLU A 448 1.66 13.55 -4.37
C GLU A 448 1.85 14.20 -2.99
N LEU A 449 0.81 14.93 -2.55
CA LEU A 449 0.60 15.29 -1.15
C LEU A 449 -0.72 14.69 -0.65
N ASN A 450 -0.60 13.76 0.31
CA ASN A 450 -1.68 13.04 0.98
C ASN A 450 -2.63 12.24 0.06
N GLY A 451 -2.20 11.93 -1.17
CA GLY A 451 -3.03 11.31 -2.20
C GLY A 451 -4.13 12.24 -2.74
N TYR A 452 -4.01 13.56 -2.51
CA TYR A 452 -5.01 14.55 -2.90
C TYR A 452 -4.58 15.40 -4.09
N GLN A 453 -3.35 15.91 -4.07
CA GLN A 453 -2.80 16.79 -5.11
C GLN A 453 -1.39 16.34 -5.50
N VAL A 454 -0.91 16.78 -6.66
CA VAL A 454 0.45 16.50 -7.14
C VAL A 454 1.25 17.79 -7.16
N GLY A 455 2.29 17.85 -6.32
CA GLY A 455 3.23 18.95 -6.23
C GLY A 455 4.40 18.78 -7.21
N ARG A 456 4.94 19.91 -7.68
CA ARG A 456 6.17 19.94 -8.49
C ARG A 456 7.37 20.19 -7.58
N ASN A 457 8.38 19.35 -7.73
CA ASN A 457 9.66 19.45 -7.04
C ASN A 457 10.80 19.70 -8.03
N CYS A 458 11.89 20.26 -7.50
CA CYS A 458 13.16 20.39 -8.20
C CYS A 458 14.24 19.74 -7.34
N SER A 459 15.14 18.98 -7.96
CA SER A 459 16.38 18.52 -7.33
C SER A 459 17.34 19.70 -7.21
N TYR A 460 17.91 19.90 -6.03
CA TYR A 460 18.98 20.86 -5.79
C TYR A 460 20.27 20.05 -5.58
N GLN A 461 21.28 20.25 -6.43
CA GLN A 461 22.59 19.61 -6.31
C GLN A 461 23.56 20.49 -5.52
#